data_AF-A0A1F5S2N5-F1
#
_entry.id   AF-A0A1F5S2N5-F1
#
_cell.length_a   1.000
_cell.length_b   1.000
_cell.length_c   1.000
_cell.angle_alpha   90.00
_cell.angle_beta   90.00
_cell.angle_gamma   90.00
#
_symmetry.space_group_name_H-M   'P 1'
#
loop_
_entity.id
_entity.type
_entity.pdbx_description
1 polymer ?
#
loop_
_entity_poly.entity_id
_entity_poly.type
_entity_poly.pdbx_seq_one_letter_code
_entity_poly.pdbx_strand_id
1 'polypeptide(L)'
;MREISPIPPIEIEKIDPQSRLSEEEKETKNELREKEIILRKGALEEKSFERLSERIMERFAGTCHGHSERSTRPETGHAEGIYTKEEMLQYYDKLCLKFGAFTEHVLPSNPEYQDENSPICRDLLKEAQEITGLNKERKGAKALSGVEADNMYDAETGEFKIDIPDSVLAKMDVAIASRHAMPSIEIEKDVKLIKESLLMAIRNPHADIIGHPDRNTRFDKNQLESWKKENKKNDKDYWEKEYWPLWPEILEEMEKNHKAFEININSQPGRELWKMLAESNVKIFINFDAHDFENKKDFLKDKLKKGIPLTKDEQEKKELWNKGASAIRNWGEGRETEDDADAIEEYKTDRLTSGPGSRAIRELVKIFKKMDKYGMGKDRIVNSSLENLISFLVDERGKTTENLMNIKAGLGNKE
;
A
#
# COMPACT_ATOMS: atom_id res chain seq x y z
N MET A 1 77.09 -65.35 -8.76
CA MET A 1 77.34 -64.65 -7.48
C MET A 1 78.25 -63.46 -7.74
N ARG A 2 77.72 -62.25 -7.68
CA ARG A 2 78.49 -61.02 -7.46
C ARG A 2 77.69 -60.18 -6.48
N GLU A 3 78.31 -59.94 -5.34
CA GLU A 3 77.75 -59.30 -4.15
C GLU A 3 77.34 -57.86 -4.44
N ILE A 4 76.15 -57.49 -3.98
CA ILE A 4 75.62 -56.14 -4.03
C ILE A 4 76.09 -55.45 -2.75
N SER A 5 76.81 -54.33 -2.89
CA SER A 5 77.26 -53.49 -1.78
C SER A 5 76.06 -52.85 -1.07
N PRO A 6 76.02 -52.77 0.28
CA PRO A 6 74.88 -52.20 0.98
C PRO A 6 74.82 -50.67 0.81
N ILE A 7 73.63 -50.17 0.46
CA ILE A 7 73.30 -48.74 0.44
C ILE A 7 73.13 -48.29 1.90
N PRO A 8 73.76 -47.17 2.34
CA PRO A 8 73.60 -46.68 3.71
C PRO A 8 72.17 -46.18 3.96
N PRO A 9 71.66 -46.27 5.20
CA PRO A 9 70.29 -45.90 5.51
C PRO A 9 70.09 -44.38 5.31
N ILE A 10 69.04 -44.02 4.58
CA ILE A 10 68.53 -42.65 4.49
C ILE A 10 67.90 -42.32 5.85
N GLU A 11 68.46 -41.34 6.55
CA GLU A 11 67.81 -40.74 7.72
C GLU A 11 66.50 -40.12 7.26
N ILE A 12 65.39 -40.76 7.63
CA ILE A 12 64.07 -40.13 7.55
C ILE A 12 64.02 -39.14 8.70
N GLU A 13 64.26 -37.86 8.42
CA GLU A 13 63.84 -36.79 9.31
C GLU A 13 62.35 -37.00 9.59
N LYS A 14 62.02 -37.26 10.86
CA LYS A 14 60.64 -37.25 11.32
C LYS A 14 60.12 -35.83 11.18
N ILE A 15 59.44 -35.55 10.07
CA ILE A 15 58.64 -34.34 9.94
C ILE A 15 57.53 -34.44 10.99
N ASP A 16 57.62 -33.60 12.00
CA ASP A 16 56.59 -33.43 13.03
C ASP A 16 55.25 -33.10 12.34
N PRO A 17 54.16 -33.87 12.59
CA PRO A 17 52.84 -33.57 12.02
C PRO A 17 52.25 -32.24 12.51
N GLN A 18 52.93 -31.54 13.42
CA GLN A 18 52.60 -30.19 13.87
C GLN A 18 53.60 -29.16 13.32
N SER A 19 53.66 -28.97 12.00
CA SER A 19 54.15 -27.70 11.47
C SER A 19 53.20 -26.59 11.95
N ARG A 20 53.56 -25.95 13.06
CA ARG A 20 52.84 -24.79 13.59
C ARG A 20 52.84 -23.74 12.50
N LEU A 21 51.67 -23.48 11.93
CA LEU A 21 51.44 -22.33 11.07
C LEU A 21 52.07 -21.10 11.74
N SER A 22 52.80 -20.30 10.98
CA SER A 22 53.34 -19.03 11.49
C SER A 22 52.18 -18.17 12.02
N GLU A 23 52.45 -17.25 12.95
CA GLU A 23 51.40 -16.34 13.45
C GLU A 23 50.75 -15.57 12.28
N GLU A 24 51.54 -15.21 11.26
CA GLU A 24 51.08 -14.55 10.04
C GLU A 24 50.15 -15.44 9.18
N GLU A 25 50.43 -16.74 9.09
CA GLU A 25 49.55 -17.72 8.43
C GLU A 25 48.25 -17.97 9.20
N LYS A 26 48.29 -17.95 10.54
CA LYS A 26 47.08 -18.06 11.37
C LYS A 26 46.20 -16.83 11.24
N GLU A 27 46.80 -15.64 11.23
CA GLU A 27 46.11 -14.36 11.08
C GLU A 27 45.42 -14.27 9.71
N THR A 28 46.16 -14.59 8.64
CA THR A 28 45.61 -14.66 7.26
C THR A 28 44.44 -15.66 7.16
N LYS A 29 44.56 -16.82 7.81
CA LYS A 29 43.51 -17.85 7.79
C LYS A 29 42.27 -17.44 8.59
N ASN A 30 42.45 -16.66 9.66
CA ASN A 30 41.35 -16.08 10.41
C ASN A 30 40.62 -14.99 9.59
N GLU A 31 41.35 -14.09 8.93
CA GLU A 31 40.74 -13.08 8.04
C GLU A 31 39.94 -13.71 6.89
N LEU A 32 40.48 -14.76 6.26
CA LEU A 32 39.77 -15.49 5.22
C LEU A 32 38.48 -16.14 5.74
N ARG A 33 38.52 -16.70 6.96
CA ARG A 33 37.37 -17.31 7.61
C ARG A 33 36.31 -16.28 7.97
N GLU A 34 36.71 -15.10 8.44
CA GLU A 34 35.79 -13.99 8.70
C GLU A 34 35.13 -13.49 7.42
N LYS A 35 35.89 -13.31 6.33
CA LYS A 35 35.35 -12.98 5.00
C LYS A 35 34.36 -14.03 4.51
N GLU A 36 34.67 -15.32 4.69
CA GLU A 36 33.77 -16.41 4.31
C GLU A 36 32.47 -16.41 5.15
N ILE A 37 32.54 -16.10 6.45
CA ILE A 37 31.36 -15.95 7.32
C ILE A 37 30.50 -14.77 6.87
N ILE A 38 31.11 -13.63 6.55
CA ILE A 38 30.39 -12.44 6.06
C ILE A 38 29.69 -12.75 4.74
N LEU A 39 30.39 -13.37 3.78
CA LEU A 39 29.81 -13.78 2.50
C LEU A 39 28.66 -14.77 2.68
N ARG A 40 28.79 -15.75 3.57
CA ARG A 40 27.72 -16.71 3.88
C ARG A 40 26.52 -16.05 4.54
N LYS A 41 26.73 -15.12 5.48
CA LYS A 41 25.65 -14.33 6.10
C LYS A 41 24.93 -13.49 5.05
N GLY A 42 25.67 -12.80 4.17
CA GLY A 42 25.09 -12.05 3.06
C GLY A 42 24.24 -12.93 2.14
N ALA A 43 24.75 -14.10 1.72
CA ALA A 43 24.01 -15.03 0.87
C ALA A 43 22.77 -15.63 1.57
N LEU A 44 22.79 -15.82 2.89
CA LEU A 44 21.63 -16.26 3.67
C LEU A 44 20.57 -15.16 3.79
N GLU A 45 20.99 -13.92 3.99
CA GLU A 45 20.11 -12.75 4.02
C GLU A 45 19.46 -12.52 2.65
N GLU A 46 20.22 -12.64 1.56
CA GLU A 46 19.73 -12.55 0.18
C GLU A 46 18.68 -13.62 -0.11
N LYS A 47 18.97 -14.90 0.17
CA LYS A 47 17.99 -15.99 0.02
C LYS A 47 16.75 -15.79 0.90
N SER A 48 16.92 -15.27 2.12
CA SER A 48 15.78 -14.97 2.99
C SER A 48 14.91 -13.85 2.42
N PHE A 49 15.54 -12.86 1.78
CA PHE A 49 14.85 -11.74 1.15
C PHE A 49 14.14 -12.16 -0.16
N GLU A 50 14.78 -12.97 -1.00
CA GLU A 50 14.17 -13.57 -2.19
C GLU A 50 12.92 -14.35 -1.81
N ARG A 51 13.02 -15.27 -0.84
CA ARG A 51 11.88 -16.06 -0.37
C ARG A 51 10.77 -15.21 0.24
N LEU A 52 11.12 -14.11 0.91
CA LEU A 52 10.13 -13.17 1.45
C LEU A 52 9.41 -12.44 0.31
N SER A 53 10.16 -11.99 -0.69
CA SER A 53 9.64 -11.32 -1.87
C SER A 53 8.70 -12.23 -2.67
N GLU A 54 9.09 -13.47 -2.92
CA GLU A 54 8.23 -14.47 -3.58
C GLU A 54 6.91 -14.65 -2.85
N ARG A 55 6.95 -14.84 -1.52
CA ARG A 55 5.73 -15.00 -0.69
C ARG A 55 4.83 -13.78 -0.70
N ILE A 56 5.39 -12.58 -0.83
CA ILE A 56 4.61 -11.35 -0.96
C ILE A 56 3.95 -11.32 -2.34
N MET A 57 4.74 -11.55 -3.40
CA MET A 57 4.28 -11.48 -4.79
C MET A 57 3.25 -12.57 -5.14
N GLU A 58 3.25 -13.71 -4.44
CA GLU A 58 2.20 -14.74 -4.55
C GLU A 58 0.81 -14.29 -4.07
N ARG A 59 0.76 -13.21 -3.29
CA ARG A 59 -0.46 -12.71 -2.64
C ARG A 59 -0.73 -11.23 -2.95
N PHE A 60 0.19 -10.55 -3.61
CA PHE A 60 0.10 -9.13 -3.93
C PHE A 60 0.86 -8.85 -5.23
N ALA A 61 0.11 -8.72 -6.32
CA ALA A 61 0.68 -8.44 -7.64
C ALA A 61 0.61 -6.96 -8.02
N GLY A 62 -0.14 -6.13 -7.29
CA GLY A 62 -0.28 -4.71 -7.58
C GLY A 62 -1.16 -4.00 -6.55
N THR A 63 -1.13 -2.67 -6.58
CA THR A 63 -1.98 -1.80 -5.75
C THR A 63 -2.99 -1.09 -6.63
N CYS A 64 -4.23 -0.92 -6.18
CA CYS A 64 -5.24 -0.14 -6.90
C CYS A 64 -5.79 1.01 -6.07
N HIS A 65 -5.05 1.43 -5.05
CA HIS A 65 -5.36 2.61 -4.26
C HIS A 65 -4.09 3.45 -4.14
N GLY A 66 -3.99 4.48 -4.97
CA GLY A 66 -2.84 5.36 -5.07
C GLY A 66 -3.27 6.68 -5.70
N HIS A 67 -2.70 7.76 -5.17
CA HIS A 67 -3.07 9.14 -5.47
C HIS A 67 -1.90 9.80 -6.18
N SER A 68 -2.14 10.31 -7.39
CA SER A 68 -1.14 11.03 -8.14
C SER A 68 -1.19 12.52 -7.81
N GLU A 69 -0.30 13.30 -8.39
CA GLU A 69 -0.35 14.77 -8.31
C GLU A 69 -1.69 15.36 -8.78
N ARG A 70 -2.51 14.61 -9.54
CA ARG A 70 -3.85 15.05 -9.96
C ARG A 70 -4.89 15.07 -8.83
N SER A 71 -4.64 14.33 -7.76
CA SER A 71 -5.44 14.44 -6.54
C SER A 71 -5.15 15.75 -5.81
N THR A 72 -3.95 16.33 -5.98
CA THR A 72 -3.58 17.58 -5.31
C THR A 72 -4.22 18.79 -5.98
N ARG A 73 -5.01 19.52 -5.20
CA ARG A 73 -5.74 20.71 -5.63
C ARG A 73 -5.68 21.78 -4.55
N PRO A 74 -5.56 23.08 -4.87
CA PRO A 74 -5.54 24.13 -3.87
C PRO A 74 -6.72 24.07 -2.88
N GLU A 75 -7.89 23.62 -3.33
CA GLU A 75 -9.11 23.50 -2.54
C GLU A 75 -9.02 22.46 -1.41
N THR A 76 -8.16 21.44 -1.57
CA THR A 76 -7.92 20.45 -0.50
C THR A 76 -7.11 21.05 0.66
N GLY A 77 -6.34 22.12 0.40
CA GLY A 77 -5.45 22.76 1.36
C GLY A 77 -4.23 21.93 1.77
N HIS A 78 -3.95 20.82 1.07
CA HIS A 78 -2.76 19.99 1.25
C HIS A 78 -2.48 19.15 0.00
N ALA A 79 -1.33 18.48 -0.05
CA ALA A 79 -0.99 17.62 -1.17
C ALA A 79 -1.54 16.20 -0.96
N GLU A 80 -2.49 15.79 -1.80
CA GLU A 80 -3.11 14.46 -1.80
C GLU A 80 -2.29 13.42 -2.58
N GLY A 81 -1.45 13.89 -3.50
CA GLY A 81 -0.45 13.06 -4.17
C GLY A 81 0.65 13.94 -4.75
N ILE A 82 1.87 13.42 -4.80
CA ILE A 82 3.04 14.24 -5.19
C ILE A 82 3.75 13.73 -6.45
N TYR A 83 3.33 12.60 -6.98
CA TYR A 83 3.98 11.95 -8.10
C TYR A 83 3.09 12.00 -9.34
N THR A 84 3.73 12.22 -10.48
CA THR A 84 3.11 11.94 -11.78
C THR A 84 2.78 10.46 -11.90
N LYS A 85 1.82 10.14 -12.79
CA LYS A 85 1.48 8.75 -13.10
C LYS A 85 2.70 7.95 -13.58
N GLU A 86 3.55 8.58 -14.38
CA GLU A 86 4.75 8.00 -14.94
C GLU A 86 5.75 7.62 -13.85
N GLU A 87 5.98 8.49 -12.87
CA GLU A 87 6.85 8.23 -11.72
C GLU A 87 6.32 7.08 -10.86
N MET A 88 5.01 7.07 -10.55
CA MET A 88 4.39 5.98 -9.80
C MET A 88 4.52 4.65 -10.53
N LEU A 89 4.30 4.63 -11.85
CA LEU A 89 4.41 3.44 -12.67
C LEU A 89 5.86 2.94 -12.81
N GLN A 90 6.82 3.84 -12.96
CA GLN A 90 8.25 3.48 -12.91
C GLN A 90 8.63 2.88 -11.56
N TYR A 91 8.08 3.43 -10.47
CA TYR A 91 8.27 2.88 -9.14
C TYR A 91 7.64 1.48 -9.04
N TYR A 92 6.42 1.28 -9.51
CA TYR A 92 5.76 -0.02 -9.55
C TYR A 92 6.51 -1.06 -10.38
N ASP A 93 7.13 -0.66 -11.50
CA ASP A 93 8.02 -1.53 -12.28
C ASP A 93 9.25 -1.97 -11.47
N LYS A 94 9.88 -1.05 -10.74
CA LYS A 94 11.00 -1.37 -9.83
C LYS A 94 10.59 -2.33 -8.72
N LEU A 95 9.32 -2.29 -8.31
CA LEU A 95 8.72 -3.22 -7.35
C LEU A 95 8.26 -4.54 -7.97
N CYS A 96 8.42 -4.71 -9.29
CA CYS A 96 7.95 -5.86 -10.06
C CYS A 96 6.43 -6.07 -9.97
N LEU A 97 5.65 -5.03 -9.65
CA LEU A 97 4.20 -5.08 -9.68
C LEU A 97 3.72 -5.27 -11.12
N LYS A 98 2.61 -5.98 -11.26
CA LYS A 98 1.96 -6.27 -12.54
C LYS A 98 0.96 -5.20 -12.93
N PHE A 99 0.48 -4.40 -11.98
CA PHE A 99 -0.44 -3.30 -12.22
C PHE A 99 -0.42 -2.26 -11.10
N GLY A 100 -0.95 -1.09 -11.41
CA GLY A 100 -1.22 0.02 -10.52
C GLY A 100 -2.51 0.74 -10.94
N ALA A 101 -3.36 1.15 -10.01
CA ALA A 101 -4.46 2.08 -10.31
C ALA A 101 -4.19 3.46 -9.71
N PHE A 102 -4.69 4.47 -10.40
CA PHE A 102 -4.74 5.86 -9.96
C PHE A 102 -6.16 6.15 -9.54
N THR A 103 -6.38 6.34 -8.24
CA THR A 103 -7.71 6.48 -7.63
C THR A 103 -7.80 7.84 -6.97
N GLU A 104 -7.82 8.88 -7.79
CA GLU A 104 -7.74 10.26 -7.32
C GLU A 104 -8.94 10.61 -6.42
N HIS A 105 -8.71 11.48 -5.44
CA HIS A 105 -9.77 12.09 -4.65
C HIS A 105 -10.45 13.26 -5.38
N VAL A 106 -11.66 13.58 -4.92
CA VAL A 106 -12.32 14.86 -5.21
C VAL A 106 -11.96 15.92 -4.15
N LEU A 107 -12.52 15.80 -2.95
CA LEU A 107 -12.33 16.70 -1.81
C LEU A 107 -12.59 15.94 -0.49
N PRO A 108 -11.65 15.13 0.00
CA PRO A 108 -11.93 14.18 1.09
C PRO A 108 -12.16 14.87 2.45
N SER A 109 -11.67 16.11 2.61
CA SER A 109 -11.86 16.94 3.81
C SER A 109 -13.21 17.65 3.85
N ASN A 110 -13.83 17.90 2.68
CA ASN A 110 -15.15 18.49 2.54
C ASN A 110 -15.84 17.93 1.30
N PRO A 111 -16.34 16.68 1.36
CA PRO A 111 -16.93 16.04 0.19
C PRO A 111 -18.19 16.78 -0.28
N GLU A 112 -18.27 17.02 -1.58
CA GLU A 112 -19.41 17.65 -2.24
C GLU A 112 -19.82 16.87 -3.48
N TYR A 113 -21.12 16.81 -3.74
CA TYR A 113 -21.63 16.11 -4.92
C TYR A 113 -21.18 16.82 -6.19
N GLN A 114 -20.65 16.05 -7.12
CA GLN A 114 -20.14 16.51 -8.40
C GLN A 114 -21.18 16.25 -9.50
N ASP A 115 -21.36 17.24 -10.38
CA ASP A 115 -22.04 17.00 -11.65
C ASP A 115 -21.08 16.38 -12.68
N GLU A 116 -21.62 15.71 -13.70
CA GLU A 116 -20.82 15.03 -14.73
C GLU A 116 -19.87 15.96 -15.52
N ASN A 117 -20.18 17.27 -15.57
CA ASN A 117 -19.40 18.29 -16.27
C ASN A 117 -18.47 19.07 -15.32
N SER A 118 -18.42 18.71 -14.04
CA SER A 118 -17.53 19.34 -13.09
C SER A 118 -16.06 19.19 -13.53
N PRO A 119 -15.16 20.11 -13.16
CA PRO A 119 -13.75 20.03 -13.53
C PRO A 119 -13.10 18.68 -13.17
N ILE A 120 -13.38 18.15 -11.98
CA ILE A 120 -12.86 16.85 -11.52
C ILE A 120 -13.42 15.69 -12.36
N CYS A 121 -14.73 15.66 -12.64
CA CYS A 121 -15.32 14.59 -13.45
C CYS A 121 -14.74 14.58 -14.87
N ARG A 122 -14.56 15.75 -15.49
CA ARG A 122 -13.91 15.85 -16.81
C ARG A 122 -12.45 15.41 -16.78
N ASP A 123 -11.74 15.72 -15.71
CA ASP A 123 -10.34 15.31 -15.53
C ASP A 123 -10.20 13.79 -15.35
N LEU A 124 -11.02 13.17 -14.51
CA LEU A 124 -11.10 11.71 -14.36
C LEU A 124 -11.39 11.00 -15.69
N LEU A 125 -12.36 11.51 -16.47
CA LEU A 125 -12.69 10.96 -17.79
C LEU A 125 -11.54 11.11 -18.79
N LYS A 126 -10.83 12.24 -18.75
CA LYS A 126 -9.65 12.47 -19.59
C LYS A 126 -8.52 11.53 -19.18
N GLU A 127 -8.26 11.39 -17.89
CA GLU A 127 -7.26 10.47 -17.36
C GLU A 127 -7.55 9.02 -17.73
N ALA A 128 -8.81 8.58 -17.69
CA ALA A 128 -9.18 7.24 -18.14
C ALA A 128 -8.83 6.98 -19.61
N GLN A 129 -8.99 7.98 -20.48
CA GLN A 129 -8.56 7.90 -21.88
C GLN A 129 -7.04 7.87 -22.02
N GLU A 130 -6.32 8.71 -21.26
CA GLU A 130 -4.85 8.73 -21.24
C GLU A 130 -4.28 7.39 -20.79
N ILE A 131 -4.83 6.78 -19.73
CA ILE A 131 -4.42 5.47 -19.22
C ILE A 131 -4.68 4.35 -20.24
N THR A 132 -5.82 4.40 -20.93
CA THR A 132 -6.13 3.47 -22.02
C THR A 132 -5.09 3.56 -23.15
N GLY A 133 -4.65 4.78 -23.49
CA GLY A 133 -3.58 5.02 -24.46
C GLY A 133 -2.22 4.51 -23.98
N LEU A 134 -1.85 4.83 -22.73
CA LEU A 134 -0.58 4.48 -22.12
C LEU A 134 -0.33 2.96 -22.13
N ASN A 135 -1.37 2.16 -21.85
CA ASN A 135 -1.24 0.70 -21.80
C ASN A 135 -0.95 0.04 -23.16
N LYS A 136 -1.19 0.73 -24.29
CA LYS A 136 -0.91 0.21 -25.64
C LYS A 136 0.59 0.07 -25.89
N GLU A 137 1.38 0.99 -25.34
CA GLU A 137 2.85 1.03 -25.53
C GLU A 137 3.62 0.45 -24.32
N ARG A 138 2.95 0.35 -23.17
CA ARG A 138 3.57 -0.03 -21.90
C ARG A 138 3.79 -1.54 -21.75
N LYS A 139 5.06 -1.91 -21.55
CA LYS A 139 5.52 -3.28 -21.26
C LYS A 139 5.54 -3.63 -19.76
N GLY A 140 5.62 -2.63 -18.89
CA GLY A 140 5.66 -2.79 -17.43
C GLY A 140 4.30 -3.04 -16.80
N ALA A 141 4.14 -2.63 -15.53
CA ALA A 141 2.90 -2.71 -14.78
C ALA A 141 1.74 -2.07 -15.55
N LYS A 142 0.59 -2.73 -15.67
CA LYS A 142 -0.58 -2.15 -16.32
C LYS A 142 -1.17 -1.02 -15.47
N ALA A 143 -1.51 0.09 -16.11
CA ALA A 143 -2.18 1.21 -15.48
C ALA A 143 -3.71 0.99 -15.49
N LEU A 144 -4.39 1.32 -14.40
CA LEU A 144 -5.85 1.31 -14.33
C LEU A 144 -6.33 2.72 -13.95
N SER A 145 -7.40 3.15 -14.60
CA SER A 145 -8.09 4.39 -14.22
C SER A 145 -9.03 4.12 -13.07
N GLY A 146 -9.09 5.05 -12.13
CA GLY A 146 -9.95 4.88 -10.98
C GLY A 146 -10.26 6.18 -10.29
N VAL A 147 -11.04 6.03 -9.22
CA VAL A 147 -11.42 7.12 -8.33
C VAL A 147 -11.58 6.56 -6.93
N GLU A 148 -11.16 7.31 -5.92
CA GLU A 148 -11.60 7.11 -4.55
C GLU A 148 -12.72 8.12 -4.25
N ALA A 149 -13.94 7.66 -4.46
CA ALA A 149 -15.15 8.44 -4.31
C ALA A 149 -15.60 8.45 -2.84
N ASP A 150 -16.17 9.57 -2.42
CA ASP A 150 -16.64 9.81 -1.06
C ASP A 150 -18.08 9.36 -0.85
N ASN A 151 -18.29 8.60 0.22
CA ASN A 151 -19.61 8.24 0.74
C ASN A 151 -20.14 9.41 1.58
N MET A 152 -20.87 10.31 0.94
CA MET A 152 -21.36 11.52 1.58
C MET A 152 -22.67 11.31 2.34
N TYR A 153 -22.91 12.21 3.29
CA TYR A 153 -24.19 12.43 3.93
C TYR A 153 -24.56 13.90 3.85
N ASP A 154 -25.65 14.20 3.15
CA ASP A 154 -26.21 15.55 3.09
C ASP A 154 -27.06 15.79 4.34
N ALA A 155 -26.58 16.65 5.24
CA ALA A 155 -27.25 16.94 6.50
C ALA A 155 -28.55 17.75 6.34
N GLU A 156 -28.73 18.46 5.21
CA GLU A 156 -29.94 19.24 4.94
C GLU A 156 -31.06 18.34 4.42
N THR A 157 -30.74 17.41 3.52
CA THR A 157 -31.72 16.50 2.92
C THR A 157 -31.86 15.17 3.66
N GLY A 158 -30.84 14.77 4.44
CA GLY A 158 -30.76 13.48 5.13
C GLY A 158 -30.42 12.31 4.20
N GLU A 159 -29.88 12.58 3.00
CA GLU A 159 -29.62 11.58 1.97
C GLU A 159 -28.15 11.16 1.92
N PHE A 160 -27.91 9.87 1.66
CA PHE A 160 -26.58 9.32 1.38
C PHE A 160 -26.35 9.24 -0.13
N LYS A 161 -25.17 9.67 -0.59
CA LYS A 161 -24.79 9.67 -2.01
C LYS A 161 -23.29 9.42 -2.13
N ILE A 162 -22.88 8.86 -3.26
CA ILE A 162 -21.47 8.94 -3.68
C ILE A 162 -21.27 10.31 -4.33
N ASP A 163 -20.16 10.97 -4.02
CA ASP A 163 -19.83 12.31 -4.52
C ASP A 163 -19.65 12.37 -6.05
N ILE A 164 -19.29 11.26 -6.69
CA ILE A 164 -19.18 11.12 -8.15
C ILE A 164 -20.44 10.48 -8.75
N PRO A 165 -20.95 11.00 -9.89
CA PRO A 165 -22.12 10.45 -10.55
C PRO A 165 -21.83 9.09 -11.22
N ASP A 166 -22.84 8.24 -11.26
CA ASP A 166 -22.78 6.90 -11.87
C ASP A 166 -22.27 6.92 -13.32
N SER A 167 -22.58 7.96 -14.09
CA SER A 167 -22.13 8.12 -15.49
C SER A 167 -20.62 8.26 -15.63
N VAL A 168 -19.94 8.71 -14.57
CA VAL A 168 -18.47 8.81 -14.47
C VAL A 168 -17.91 7.54 -13.83
N LEU A 169 -18.49 7.05 -12.73
CA LEU A 169 -18.06 5.80 -12.05
C LEU A 169 -18.07 4.59 -12.99
N ALA A 170 -19.04 4.51 -13.90
CA ALA A 170 -19.16 3.44 -14.89
C ALA A 170 -18.00 3.42 -15.91
N LYS A 171 -17.28 4.53 -16.07
CA LYS A 171 -16.17 4.69 -17.03
C LYS A 171 -14.80 4.50 -16.39
N MET A 172 -14.73 4.30 -15.07
CA MET A 172 -13.51 3.99 -14.34
C MET A 172 -13.26 2.48 -14.33
N ASP A 173 -12.01 2.05 -14.53
CA ASP A 173 -11.64 0.63 -14.45
C ASP A 173 -11.91 0.08 -13.04
N VAL A 174 -11.65 0.89 -12.00
CA VAL A 174 -11.91 0.56 -10.61
C VAL A 174 -12.45 1.77 -9.86
N ALA A 175 -13.52 1.59 -9.07
CA ALA A 175 -14.04 2.62 -8.17
C ALA A 175 -13.96 2.15 -6.72
N ILE A 176 -13.28 2.93 -5.89
CA ILE A 176 -13.24 2.76 -4.44
C ILE A 176 -14.26 3.73 -3.86
N ALA A 177 -15.14 3.23 -2.99
CA ALA A 177 -16.10 4.04 -2.26
C ALA A 177 -15.69 4.07 -0.78
N SER A 178 -15.26 5.23 -0.31
CA SER A 178 -14.65 5.43 1.00
C SER A 178 -15.46 6.40 1.84
N ARG A 179 -15.45 6.22 3.16
CA ARG A 179 -16.05 7.19 4.08
C ARG A 179 -14.95 8.06 4.67
N HIS A 180 -14.79 9.30 4.17
CA HIS A 180 -13.89 10.30 4.77
C HIS A 180 -14.61 11.18 5.79
N ALA A 181 -14.48 12.51 5.67
CA ALA A 181 -15.06 13.45 6.63
C ALA A 181 -16.58 13.48 6.53
N MET A 182 -17.26 13.45 7.68
CA MET A 182 -18.70 13.71 7.78
C MET A 182 -18.96 15.13 8.28
N PRO A 183 -20.15 15.72 8.06
CA PRO A 183 -20.45 17.09 8.45
C PRO A 183 -20.29 17.39 9.96
N SER A 184 -20.37 16.38 10.82
CA SER A 184 -20.11 16.52 12.25
C SER A 184 -19.63 15.21 12.87
N ILE A 185 -19.02 15.30 14.05
CA ILE A 185 -18.53 14.14 14.81
C ILE A 185 -19.68 13.24 15.29
N GLU A 186 -20.86 13.81 15.52
CA GLU A 186 -22.08 13.08 15.87
C GLU A 186 -22.54 12.22 14.69
N ILE A 187 -22.57 12.77 13.48
CA ILE A 187 -22.86 12.01 12.25
C ILE A 187 -21.76 10.98 11.99
N GLU A 188 -20.51 11.37 12.23
CA GLU A 188 -19.35 10.49 12.01
C GLU A 188 -19.40 9.23 12.88
N LYS A 189 -20.00 9.31 14.07
CA LYS A 189 -20.05 8.22 15.06
C LYS A 189 -21.43 7.58 15.22
N ASP A 190 -22.45 8.06 14.54
CA ASP A 190 -23.76 7.43 14.61
C ASP A 190 -23.71 6.07 13.89
N VAL A 191 -23.90 4.99 14.64
CA VAL A 191 -23.83 3.61 14.16
C VAL A 191 -24.83 3.31 13.05
N LYS A 192 -26.01 3.94 13.08
CA LYS A 192 -27.01 3.80 12.03
C LYS A 192 -26.53 4.52 10.77
N LEU A 193 -26.00 5.73 10.89
CA LEU A 193 -25.51 6.49 9.74
C LEU A 193 -24.25 5.85 9.12
N ILE A 194 -23.35 5.29 9.93
CA ILE A 194 -22.22 4.49 9.44
C ILE A 194 -22.72 3.31 8.62
N LYS A 195 -23.68 2.56 9.15
CA LYS A 195 -24.22 1.39 8.47
C LYS A 195 -24.91 1.79 7.16
N GLU A 196 -25.79 2.80 7.17
CA GLU A 196 -26.51 3.23 5.97
C GLU A 196 -25.57 3.79 4.90
N SER A 197 -24.51 4.53 5.26
CA SER A 197 -23.53 5.03 4.28
C SER A 197 -22.79 3.88 3.60
N LEU A 198 -22.37 2.87 4.36
CA LEU A 198 -21.71 1.68 3.82
C LEU A 198 -22.67 0.86 2.95
N LEU A 199 -23.91 0.63 3.40
CA LEU A 199 -24.91 -0.12 2.62
C LEU A 199 -25.27 0.61 1.31
N MET A 200 -25.35 1.94 1.31
CA MET A 200 -25.53 2.73 0.09
C MET A 200 -24.40 2.48 -0.91
N ALA A 201 -23.14 2.59 -0.46
CA ALA A 201 -21.97 2.34 -1.30
C ALA A 201 -21.92 0.89 -1.83
N ILE A 202 -22.25 -0.08 -0.97
CA ILE A 202 -22.29 -1.51 -1.33
C ILE A 202 -23.39 -1.79 -2.36
N ARG A 203 -24.51 -1.09 -2.32
CA ARG A 203 -25.60 -1.27 -3.28
C ARG A 203 -25.37 -0.55 -4.61
N ASN A 204 -24.46 0.42 -4.66
CA ASN A 204 -24.12 1.10 -5.91
C ASN A 204 -23.49 0.11 -6.91
N PRO A 205 -23.99 -0.01 -8.16
CA PRO A 205 -23.51 -1.00 -9.12
C PRO A 205 -22.12 -0.68 -9.68
N HIS A 206 -21.62 0.54 -9.52
CA HIS A 206 -20.35 1.01 -10.07
C HIS A 206 -19.22 1.10 -9.05
N ALA A 207 -19.53 1.13 -7.74
CA ALA A 207 -18.53 0.91 -6.70
C ALA A 207 -18.02 -0.54 -6.74
N ASP A 208 -16.72 -0.76 -6.58
CA ASP A 208 -16.12 -2.11 -6.67
C ASP A 208 -15.53 -2.54 -5.33
N ILE A 209 -14.92 -1.58 -4.64
CA ILE A 209 -14.19 -1.78 -3.40
C ILE A 209 -14.78 -0.81 -2.37
N ILE A 210 -15.02 -1.30 -1.16
CA ILE A 210 -15.31 -0.43 -0.02
C ILE A 210 -13.97 -0.10 0.63
N GLY A 211 -13.54 1.16 0.50
CA GLY A 211 -12.24 1.64 0.94
C GLY A 211 -12.19 1.77 2.46
N HIS A 212 -11.04 1.36 3.01
CA HIS A 212 -10.67 1.33 4.43
C HIS A 212 -11.86 1.41 5.41
N PRO A 213 -12.78 0.41 5.39
CA PRO A 213 -14.17 0.58 5.87
C PRO A 213 -14.32 0.90 7.37
N ASP A 214 -13.26 0.67 8.14
CA ASP A 214 -13.17 0.82 9.60
C ASP A 214 -12.24 1.98 10.02
N ARG A 215 -11.79 2.85 9.09
CA ARG A 215 -10.82 3.92 9.36
C ARG A 215 -11.37 4.99 10.29
N ASN A 216 -12.49 5.60 9.92
CA ASN A 216 -12.99 6.82 10.59
C ASN A 216 -13.80 6.56 11.87
N THR A 217 -13.87 5.31 12.32
CA THR A 217 -14.35 5.00 13.68
C THR A 217 -13.23 4.99 14.69
N ARG A 218 -11.97 5.06 14.23
CA ARG A 218 -10.78 5.13 15.08
C ARG A 218 -10.46 6.57 15.41
N PHE A 219 -11.23 7.11 16.33
CA PHE A 219 -10.77 8.02 17.37
C PHE A 219 -9.33 8.54 17.21
N ASP A 220 -9.17 9.78 16.73
CA ASP A 220 -8.04 10.57 17.21
C ASP A 220 -8.13 10.63 18.75
N LYS A 221 -6.99 10.50 19.44
CA LYS A 221 -6.94 10.47 20.91
C LYS A 221 -7.64 11.69 21.50
N ASN A 222 -7.51 12.86 20.89
CA ASN A 222 -8.12 14.09 21.40
C ASN A 222 -9.65 14.11 21.17
N GLN A 223 -10.10 13.70 19.98
CA GLN A 223 -11.53 13.60 19.65
C GLN A 223 -12.27 12.52 20.46
N LEU A 224 -11.56 11.44 20.81
CA LEU A 224 -12.06 10.39 21.70
C LEU A 224 -12.25 10.90 23.13
N GLU A 225 -11.26 11.61 23.68
CA GLU A 225 -11.35 12.13 25.04
C GLU A 225 -12.44 13.21 25.19
N SER A 226 -12.69 14.04 24.17
CA SER A 226 -13.83 14.98 24.18
C SER A 226 -15.17 14.25 24.12
N TRP A 227 -15.33 13.35 23.14
CA TRP A 227 -16.57 12.59 22.96
C TRP A 227 -16.91 11.73 24.20
N LYS A 228 -15.90 11.12 24.84
CA LYS A 228 -16.04 10.37 26.11
C LYS A 228 -16.63 11.22 27.23
N LYS A 229 -16.15 12.45 27.38
CA LYS A 229 -16.61 13.37 28.44
C LYS A 229 -18.05 13.81 28.21
N GLU A 230 -18.41 14.05 26.95
CA GLU A 230 -19.71 14.60 26.57
C GLU A 230 -20.82 13.52 26.58
N ASN A 231 -20.53 12.29 26.15
CA ASN A 231 -21.58 11.31 25.89
C ASN A 231 -21.86 10.31 27.04
N LYS A 232 -21.06 10.31 28.12
CA LYS A 232 -21.20 9.39 29.27
C LYS A 232 -21.36 7.89 28.89
N LYS A 233 -21.05 7.50 27.66
CA LYS A 233 -21.11 6.11 27.20
C LYS A 233 -19.87 5.38 27.68
N ASN A 234 -20.05 4.18 28.21
CA ASN A 234 -18.93 3.26 28.42
C ASN A 234 -18.41 2.84 27.05
N ASP A 235 -17.13 3.15 26.76
CA ASP A 235 -16.45 2.84 25.49
C ASP A 235 -16.71 1.38 25.06
N LYS A 236 -16.65 0.46 26.03
CA LYS A 236 -16.93 -0.96 25.80
C LYS A 236 -18.34 -1.24 25.27
N ASP A 237 -19.36 -0.55 25.79
CA ASP A 237 -20.75 -0.77 25.39
C ASP A 237 -21.00 -0.28 23.96
N TYR A 238 -20.47 0.88 23.58
CA TYR A 238 -20.58 1.38 22.20
C TYR A 238 -20.00 0.37 21.20
N TRP A 239 -18.77 -0.10 21.45
CA TRP A 239 -18.13 -1.06 20.55
C TRP A 239 -18.86 -2.40 20.53
N GLU A 240 -19.09 -3.02 21.68
CA GLU A 240 -19.61 -4.39 21.77
C GLU A 240 -21.11 -4.51 21.45
N LYS A 241 -21.91 -3.49 21.80
CA LYS A 241 -23.37 -3.56 21.68
C LYS A 241 -23.94 -2.76 20.51
N GLU A 242 -23.22 -1.76 20.01
CA GLU A 242 -23.71 -0.90 18.94
C GLU A 242 -22.91 -1.08 17.64
N TYR A 243 -21.58 -0.89 17.66
CA TYR A 243 -20.76 -0.85 16.45
C TYR A 243 -20.44 -2.24 15.85
N TRP A 244 -19.90 -3.18 16.63
CA TRP A 244 -19.57 -4.51 16.10
C TRP A 244 -20.81 -5.27 15.56
N PRO A 245 -22.00 -5.17 16.18
CA PRO A 245 -23.21 -5.79 15.67
C PRO A 245 -23.69 -5.31 14.28
N LEU A 246 -23.17 -4.19 13.75
CA LEU A 246 -23.52 -3.72 12.40
C LEU A 246 -22.88 -4.57 11.30
N TRP A 247 -21.67 -5.07 11.56
CA TRP A 247 -20.78 -5.64 10.55
C TRP A 247 -21.26 -6.94 9.91
N PRO A 248 -21.93 -7.87 10.61
CA PRO A 248 -22.46 -9.08 9.96
C PRO A 248 -23.35 -8.76 8.75
N GLU A 249 -24.27 -7.81 8.90
CA GLU A 249 -25.16 -7.41 7.80
C GLU A 249 -24.41 -6.67 6.69
N ILE A 250 -23.44 -5.81 7.04
CA ILE A 250 -22.60 -5.11 6.06
C ILE A 250 -21.81 -6.12 5.22
N LEU A 251 -21.18 -7.11 5.87
CA LEU A 251 -20.38 -8.13 5.19
C LEU A 251 -21.26 -9.06 4.33
N GLU A 252 -22.46 -9.41 4.80
CA GLU A 252 -23.44 -10.17 4.00
C GLU A 252 -23.85 -9.38 2.74
N GLU A 253 -24.15 -8.09 2.87
CA GLU A 253 -24.51 -7.25 1.73
C GLU A 253 -23.32 -7.07 0.77
N MET A 254 -22.08 -6.99 1.27
CA MET A 254 -20.87 -6.97 0.44
C MET A 254 -20.72 -8.25 -0.38
N GLU A 255 -20.92 -9.42 0.24
CA GLU A 255 -20.85 -10.71 -0.43
C GLU A 255 -21.91 -10.82 -1.53
N LYS A 256 -23.16 -10.44 -1.21
CA LYS A 256 -24.28 -10.43 -2.15
C LYS A 256 -24.06 -9.52 -3.36
N ASN A 257 -23.40 -8.38 -3.17
CA ASN A 257 -23.13 -7.42 -4.24
C ASN A 257 -21.72 -7.57 -4.84
N HIS A 258 -21.02 -8.67 -4.53
CA HIS A 258 -19.68 -8.98 -5.02
C HIS A 258 -18.67 -7.85 -4.79
N LYS A 259 -18.72 -7.18 -3.64
CA LYS A 259 -17.77 -6.12 -3.28
C LYS A 259 -16.50 -6.69 -2.66
N ALA A 260 -15.39 -5.98 -2.84
CA ALA A 260 -14.18 -6.26 -2.09
C ALA A 260 -14.06 -5.35 -0.86
N PHE A 261 -13.60 -5.90 0.25
CA PHE A 261 -13.24 -5.20 1.47
C PHE A 261 -11.78 -4.78 1.40
N GLU A 262 -11.51 -3.49 1.54
CA GLU A 262 -10.14 -3.01 1.56
C GLU A 262 -9.44 -3.25 2.90
N ILE A 263 -8.25 -3.86 2.83
CA ILE A 263 -7.27 -3.89 3.90
C ILE A 263 -6.13 -2.95 3.53
N ASN A 264 -6.26 -1.72 4.00
CA ASN A 264 -5.31 -0.64 3.77
C ASN A 264 -4.10 -0.79 4.71
N ILE A 265 -2.87 -0.69 4.20
CA ILE A 265 -1.66 -0.83 5.03
C ILE A 265 -1.55 0.28 6.09
N ASN A 266 -2.12 1.46 5.83
CA ASN A 266 -2.16 2.61 6.72
C ASN A 266 -3.32 2.53 7.72
N SER A 267 -4.38 1.79 7.41
CA SER A 267 -5.56 1.62 8.28
C SER A 267 -6.14 0.20 8.22
N GLN A 268 -5.51 -0.75 8.93
CA GLN A 268 -5.95 -2.16 8.97
C GLN A 268 -7.10 -2.40 9.95
N PRO A 269 -8.13 -3.21 9.66
CA PRO A 269 -9.32 -3.41 10.51
C PRO A 269 -9.02 -3.90 11.94
N GLY A 270 -9.95 -3.65 12.86
CA GLY A 270 -9.85 -4.03 14.28
C GLY A 270 -9.94 -5.55 14.47
N ARG A 271 -9.54 -6.06 15.65
CA ARG A 271 -9.49 -7.51 15.91
C ARG A 271 -10.83 -8.22 15.66
N GLU A 272 -11.94 -7.62 16.09
CA GLU A 272 -13.27 -8.23 15.94
C GLU A 272 -13.69 -8.25 14.47
N LEU A 273 -13.46 -7.15 13.74
CA LEU A 273 -13.73 -7.11 12.30
C LEU A 273 -12.86 -8.09 11.50
N TRP A 274 -11.60 -8.33 11.90
CA TRP A 274 -10.79 -9.40 11.30
C TRP A 274 -11.42 -10.80 11.45
N LYS A 275 -12.06 -11.09 12.60
CA LYS A 275 -12.73 -12.38 12.81
C LYS A 275 -13.98 -12.48 11.92
N MET A 276 -14.82 -11.45 11.93
CA MET A 276 -16.04 -11.41 11.13
C MET A 276 -15.72 -11.49 9.63
N LEU A 277 -14.69 -10.78 9.17
CA LEU A 277 -14.22 -10.84 7.79
C LEU A 277 -13.69 -12.24 7.42
N ALA A 278 -13.10 -12.97 8.37
CA ALA A 278 -12.64 -14.34 8.15
C ALA A 278 -13.79 -15.36 8.11
N GLU A 279 -14.88 -15.08 8.81
CA GLU A 279 -16.10 -15.88 8.83
C GLU A 279 -17.01 -15.63 7.60
N SER A 280 -16.81 -14.52 6.87
CA SER A 280 -17.51 -14.22 5.62
C SER A 280 -16.74 -14.66 4.37
N ASN A 281 -17.41 -14.70 3.20
CA ASN A 281 -16.75 -14.96 1.92
C ASN A 281 -16.40 -13.68 1.14
N VAL A 282 -16.52 -12.51 1.76
CA VAL A 282 -16.24 -11.21 1.13
C VAL A 282 -14.84 -11.21 0.52
N LYS A 283 -14.65 -10.68 -0.68
CA LYS A 283 -13.30 -10.62 -1.26
C LYS A 283 -12.44 -9.57 -0.56
N ILE A 284 -11.13 -9.75 -0.56
CA ILE A 284 -10.18 -8.86 0.09
C ILE A 284 -9.38 -8.12 -0.97
N PHE A 285 -9.22 -6.81 -0.78
CA PHE A 285 -8.34 -5.98 -1.58
C PHE A 285 -7.27 -5.38 -0.69
N ILE A 286 -5.99 -5.66 -0.92
CA ILE A 286 -4.90 -5.13 -0.08
C ILE A 286 -4.27 -3.93 -0.78
N ASN A 287 -4.15 -2.79 -0.12
CA ASN A 287 -3.82 -1.55 -0.80
C ASN A 287 -2.89 -0.64 0.01
N PHE A 288 -2.15 0.20 -0.72
CA PHE A 288 -1.18 1.12 -0.12
C PHE A 288 -1.79 2.44 0.33
N ASP A 289 -2.79 2.94 -0.39
CA ASP A 289 -3.33 4.28 -0.20
C ASP A 289 -2.19 5.32 -0.25
N ALA A 290 -1.46 5.23 -1.37
CA ALA A 290 -0.19 5.89 -1.54
C ALA A 290 -0.38 7.34 -2.01
N HIS A 291 -0.18 8.28 -1.11
CA HIS A 291 -0.05 9.73 -1.39
C HIS A 291 1.43 10.14 -1.56
N ASP A 292 2.31 9.44 -0.85
CA ASP A 292 3.76 9.48 -0.97
C ASP A 292 4.35 8.08 -0.73
N PHE A 293 5.51 7.78 -1.29
CA PHE A 293 6.33 6.61 -0.99
C PHE A 293 7.21 6.87 0.25
N GLU A 294 6.64 7.36 1.36
CA GLU A 294 7.41 7.64 2.59
C GLU A 294 8.01 6.34 3.17
N ASN A 295 9.29 6.14 2.88
CA ASN A 295 9.96 4.86 3.13
C ASN A 295 10.93 4.87 4.32
N LYS A 296 11.42 6.05 4.73
CA LYS A 296 12.56 6.18 5.66
C LYS A 296 12.38 7.18 6.81
N LYS A 297 11.39 8.07 6.75
CA LYS A 297 11.11 9.04 7.83
C LYS A 297 10.83 8.32 9.16
N ASP A 298 10.12 7.19 9.09
CA ASP A 298 9.84 6.34 10.26
C ASP A 298 11.11 5.66 10.80
N PHE A 299 12.06 5.25 9.94
CA PHE A 299 13.32 4.66 10.39
C PHE A 299 14.20 5.66 11.17
N LEU A 300 14.36 6.88 10.65
CA LEU A 300 15.12 7.92 11.35
C LEU A 300 14.43 8.34 12.64
N LYS A 301 13.09 8.47 12.63
CA LYS A 301 12.30 8.74 13.84
C LYS A 301 12.48 7.62 14.88
N ASP A 302 12.47 6.36 14.48
CA ASP A 302 12.64 5.21 15.38
C ASP A 302 14.04 5.16 16.00
N LYS A 303 15.09 5.47 15.23
CA LYS A 303 16.45 5.63 15.78
C LYS A 303 16.50 6.70 16.86
N LEU A 304 15.99 7.89 16.54
CA LEU A 304 15.95 9.02 17.48
C LEU A 304 15.15 8.69 18.74
N LYS A 305 13.99 8.04 18.62
CA LYS A 305 13.17 7.57 19.77
C LYS A 305 13.93 6.58 20.67
N LYS A 306 14.83 5.79 20.10
CA LYS A 306 15.69 4.83 20.82
C LYS A 306 16.98 5.47 21.34
N GLY A 307 17.17 6.79 21.17
CA GLY A 307 18.40 7.49 21.56
C GLY A 307 19.61 7.15 20.70
N ILE A 308 19.40 6.56 19.51
CA ILE A 308 20.48 6.21 18.59
C ILE A 308 20.81 7.46 17.75
N PRO A 309 22.07 7.95 17.78
CA PRO A 309 22.46 9.11 16.99
C PRO A 309 22.41 8.81 15.48
N LEU A 310 22.06 9.83 14.71
CA LEU A 310 22.07 9.75 13.25
C LEU A 310 23.48 9.95 12.70
N THR A 311 23.85 9.19 11.68
CA THR A 311 25.06 9.46 10.90
C THR A 311 24.95 10.79 10.15
N LYS A 312 26.06 11.28 9.59
CA LYS A 312 26.05 12.51 8.78
C LYS A 312 25.06 12.41 7.60
N ASP A 313 25.14 11.34 6.81
CA ASP A 313 24.24 11.08 5.68
C ASP A 313 22.76 10.98 6.12
N GLU A 314 22.51 10.45 7.32
CA GLU A 314 21.16 10.37 7.89
C GLU A 314 20.64 11.75 8.32
N GLN A 315 21.52 12.65 8.77
CA GLN A 315 21.19 14.04 9.08
C GLN A 315 20.88 14.83 7.81
N GLU A 316 21.74 14.74 6.79
CA GLU A 316 21.53 15.38 5.48
C GLU A 316 20.21 14.91 4.83
N LYS A 317 19.92 13.61 4.88
CA LYS A 317 18.62 13.06 4.42
C LYS A 317 17.43 13.59 5.22
N LYS A 318 17.57 13.70 6.53
CA LYS A 318 16.50 14.25 7.38
C LYS A 318 16.21 15.71 7.01
N GLU A 319 17.24 16.50 6.73
CA GLU A 319 17.11 17.90 6.30
C GLU A 319 16.45 18.01 4.93
N LEU A 320 16.91 17.23 3.94
CA LEU A 320 16.29 17.14 2.61
C LEU A 320 14.81 16.77 2.71
N TRP A 321 14.46 15.77 3.53
CA TRP A 321 13.05 15.39 3.70
C TRP A 321 12.21 16.44 4.43
N ASN A 322 12.78 17.18 5.38
CA ASN A 322 12.07 18.26 6.04
C ASN A 322 11.83 19.44 5.10
N LYS A 323 12.83 19.79 4.27
CA LYS A 323 12.72 20.83 3.25
C LYS A 323 11.63 20.45 2.24
N GLY A 324 11.73 19.25 1.65
CA GLY A 324 10.73 18.72 0.72
C GLY A 324 9.32 18.65 1.32
N ALA A 325 9.17 18.14 2.55
CA ALA A 325 7.86 18.09 3.20
C ALA A 325 7.25 19.50 3.45
N SER A 326 8.08 20.50 3.76
CA SER A 326 7.59 21.89 3.87
C SER A 326 7.17 22.46 2.52
N ALA A 327 7.94 22.16 1.47
CA ALA A 327 7.66 22.60 0.11
C ALA A 327 6.39 21.96 -0.46
N ILE A 328 6.22 20.65 -0.28
CA ILE A 328 5.00 19.90 -0.64
C ILE A 328 3.76 20.52 0.03
N ARG A 329 3.87 20.88 1.32
CA ARG A 329 2.79 21.56 2.03
C ARG A 329 2.48 22.94 1.41
N ASN A 330 3.50 23.73 1.10
CA ASN A 330 3.29 25.03 0.44
C ASN A 330 2.59 24.86 -0.90
N TRP A 331 2.99 23.86 -1.69
CA TRP A 331 2.37 23.52 -2.98
C TRP A 331 0.92 23.08 -2.84
N GLY A 332 0.61 22.17 -1.91
CA GLY A 332 -0.77 21.76 -1.64
C GLY A 332 -1.68 22.89 -1.16
N GLU A 333 -1.11 23.93 -0.54
CA GLU A 333 -1.82 25.14 -0.12
C GLU A 333 -1.88 26.23 -1.22
N GLY A 334 -1.29 26.01 -2.41
CA GLY A 334 -1.19 26.99 -3.48
C GLY A 334 -0.30 28.20 -3.15
N ARG A 335 0.74 27.98 -2.32
CA ARG A 335 1.67 29.00 -1.82
C ARG A 335 3.14 28.67 -2.14
N GLU A 336 3.39 27.83 -3.13
CA GLU A 336 4.73 27.41 -3.51
C GLU A 336 5.58 28.56 -4.08
N THR A 337 6.87 28.49 -3.81
CA THR A 337 7.91 29.35 -4.38
C THR A 337 8.76 28.58 -5.40
N GLU A 338 9.62 29.26 -6.16
CA GLU A 338 10.57 28.57 -7.06
C GLU A 338 11.48 27.60 -6.28
N ASP A 339 11.95 28.01 -5.10
CA ASP A 339 12.77 27.17 -4.21
C ASP A 339 12.01 25.91 -3.71
N ASP A 340 10.68 25.98 -3.64
CA ASP A 340 9.84 24.84 -3.25
C ASP A 340 9.78 23.80 -4.37
N ALA A 341 9.74 24.21 -5.64
CA ALA A 341 9.71 23.28 -6.77
C ALA A 341 10.97 22.40 -6.82
N ASP A 342 12.15 23.00 -6.66
CA ASP A 342 13.43 22.26 -6.59
C ASP A 342 13.46 21.31 -5.38
N ALA A 343 12.97 21.76 -4.23
CA ALA A 343 12.92 20.95 -3.02
C ALA A 343 11.97 19.74 -3.15
N ILE A 344 10.84 19.90 -3.85
CA ILE A 344 9.91 18.82 -4.17
C ILE A 344 10.58 17.81 -5.09
N GLU A 345 11.27 18.25 -6.14
CA GLU A 345 11.91 17.36 -7.11
C GLU A 345 13.07 16.55 -6.47
N GLU A 346 13.91 17.19 -5.66
CA GLU A 346 14.95 16.51 -4.87
C GLU A 346 14.33 15.46 -3.93
N TYR A 347 13.23 15.82 -3.26
CA TYR A 347 12.50 14.93 -2.37
C TYR A 347 11.96 13.70 -3.11
N LYS A 348 11.24 13.92 -4.22
CA LYS A 348 10.67 12.86 -5.07
C LYS A 348 11.76 11.92 -5.57
N THR A 349 12.87 12.48 -6.06
CA THR A 349 14.01 11.71 -6.57
C THR A 349 14.61 10.80 -5.49
N ASP A 350 14.88 11.30 -4.28
CA ASP A 350 15.40 10.46 -3.18
C ASP A 350 14.39 9.36 -2.79
N ARG A 351 13.10 9.66 -2.76
CA ARG A 351 12.05 8.68 -2.43
C ARG A 351 11.93 7.57 -3.47
N LEU A 352 11.84 7.93 -4.75
CA LEU A 352 11.70 6.98 -5.87
C LEU A 352 12.95 6.09 -6.07
N THR A 353 14.13 6.58 -5.69
CA THR A 353 15.39 5.81 -5.77
C THR A 353 15.63 4.94 -4.54
N SER A 354 14.97 5.23 -3.41
CA SER A 354 15.13 4.50 -2.17
C SER A 354 14.47 3.11 -2.15
N GLY A 355 13.77 2.70 -3.21
CA GLY A 355 13.08 1.40 -3.31
C GLY A 355 11.85 1.30 -2.40
N PRO A 356 11.16 0.14 -2.34
CA PRO A 356 10.01 -0.06 -1.47
C PRO A 356 10.40 0.15 -0.01
N GLY A 357 9.66 0.98 0.70
CA GLY A 357 9.93 1.20 2.11
C GLY A 357 9.83 -0.08 2.91
N SER A 358 10.72 -0.20 3.88
CA SER A 358 10.65 -1.25 4.90
C SER A 358 9.31 -1.26 5.64
N ARG A 359 8.53 -0.17 5.58
CA ARG A 359 7.17 -0.08 6.11
C ARG A 359 6.17 -0.89 5.28
N ALA A 360 6.04 -0.63 3.98
CA ALA A 360 5.06 -1.32 3.12
C ALA A 360 5.26 -2.84 3.16
N ILE A 361 6.51 -3.31 3.00
CA ILE A 361 6.86 -4.73 3.12
C ILE A 361 6.48 -5.29 4.49
N ARG A 362 6.80 -4.57 5.57
CA ARG A 362 6.50 -5.01 6.94
C ARG A 362 5.00 -5.09 7.20
N GLU A 363 4.22 -4.13 6.71
CA GLU A 363 2.76 -4.14 6.86
C GLU A 363 2.11 -5.24 6.02
N LEU A 364 2.55 -5.47 4.78
CA LEU A 364 2.12 -6.62 3.97
C LEU A 364 2.40 -7.94 4.70
N VAL A 365 3.60 -8.12 5.24
CA VAL A 365 3.95 -9.33 6.01
C VAL A 365 3.07 -9.49 7.25
N LYS A 366 2.74 -8.40 7.95
CA LYS A 366 1.82 -8.44 9.10
C LYS A 366 0.40 -8.81 8.67
N ILE A 367 -0.08 -8.24 7.56
CA ILE A 367 -1.39 -8.56 6.97
C ILE A 367 -1.46 -10.04 6.63
N PHE A 368 -0.49 -10.57 5.89
CA PHE A 368 -0.47 -11.99 5.50
C PHE A 368 -0.39 -12.92 6.71
N LYS A 369 0.40 -12.59 7.73
CA LYS A 369 0.42 -13.36 8.99
C LYS A 369 -0.93 -13.34 9.70
N LYS A 370 -1.65 -12.22 9.68
CA LYS A 370 -3.01 -12.14 10.25
C LYS A 370 -3.99 -12.98 9.42
N MET A 371 -3.91 -12.90 8.09
CA MET A 371 -4.73 -13.74 7.21
C MET A 371 -4.50 -15.23 7.46
N ASP A 372 -3.24 -15.67 7.52
CA ASP A 372 -2.87 -17.05 7.85
C ASP A 372 -3.43 -17.48 9.21
N LYS A 373 -3.32 -16.61 10.23
CA LYS A 373 -3.85 -16.86 11.57
C LYS A 373 -5.37 -17.08 11.58
N TYR A 374 -6.10 -16.36 10.73
CA TYR A 374 -7.55 -16.46 10.62
C TYR A 374 -8.01 -17.42 9.52
N GLY A 375 -7.10 -18.16 8.87
CA GLY A 375 -7.43 -19.14 7.84
C GLY A 375 -7.86 -18.55 6.49
N MET A 376 -7.54 -17.28 6.22
CA MET A 376 -7.87 -16.64 4.94
C MET A 376 -6.78 -16.89 3.90
N GLY A 377 -7.13 -17.63 2.85
CA GLY A 377 -6.25 -17.98 1.75
C GLY A 377 -6.03 -16.86 0.73
N LYS A 378 -5.10 -17.09 -0.21
CA LYS A 378 -4.78 -16.13 -1.28
C LYS A 378 -5.87 -15.98 -2.33
N ASP A 379 -6.72 -17.00 -2.47
CA ASP A 379 -7.90 -17.05 -3.32
C ASP A 379 -8.94 -15.97 -2.96
N ARG A 380 -8.93 -15.48 -1.71
CA ARG A 380 -9.74 -14.34 -1.29
C ARG A 380 -9.17 -12.99 -1.70
N ILE A 381 -7.91 -12.90 -2.12
CA ILE A 381 -7.24 -11.63 -2.43
C ILE A 381 -7.41 -11.31 -3.90
N VAL A 382 -8.19 -10.26 -4.21
CA VAL A 382 -8.49 -9.81 -5.58
C VAL A 382 -7.21 -9.47 -6.35
N ASN A 383 -6.35 -8.67 -5.73
CA ASN A 383 -5.13 -8.17 -6.34
C ASN A 383 -3.91 -9.09 -6.14
N SER A 384 -4.15 -10.39 -5.96
CA SER A 384 -3.08 -11.40 -5.87
C SER A 384 -2.42 -11.71 -7.21
N SER A 385 -3.11 -11.48 -8.33
CA SER A 385 -2.58 -11.53 -9.69
C SER A 385 -3.33 -10.55 -10.59
N LEU A 386 -2.81 -10.30 -11.79
CA LEU A 386 -3.52 -9.47 -12.77
C LEU A 386 -4.77 -10.20 -13.29
N GLU A 387 -4.69 -11.52 -13.47
CA GLU A 387 -5.79 -12.37 -13.90
C GLU A 387 -6.94 -12.34 -12.90
N ASN A 388 -6.65 -12.44 -11.60
CA ASN A 388 -7.65 -12.38 -10.53
C ASN A 388 -8.31 -11.01 -10.45
N LEU A 389 -7.53 -9.92 -10.60
CA LEU A 389 -8.08 -8.57 -10.65
C LEU A 389 -9.02 -8.38 -11.84
N ILE A 390 -8.60 -8.81 -13.03
CA ILE A 390 -9.42 -8.68 -14.24
C ILE A 390 -10.67 -9.54 -14.14
N SER A 391 -10.58 -10.77 -13.62
CA SER A 391 -11.76 -11.61 -13.44
C SER A 391 -12.74 -10.99 -12.44
N PHE A 392 -12.25 -10.43 -11.33
CA PHE A 392 -13.10 -9.69 -10.40
C PHE A 392 -13.79 -8.49 -11.07
N LEU A 393 -13.04 -7.59 -11.70
CA LEU A 393 -13.60 -6.36 -12.29
C LEU A 393 -14.51 -6.65 -13.49
N VAL A 394 -14.13 -7.59 -14.36
CA VAL A 394 -14.88 -7.85 -15.60
C VAL A 394 -15.95 -8.92 -15.41
N ASP A 395 -15.61 -10.07 -14.85
CA ASP A 395 -16.52 -11.22 -14.83
C ASP A 395 -17.53 -11.14 -13.68
N GLU A 396 -17.11 -10.64 -12.51
CA GLU A 396 -17.98 -10.55 -11.32
C GLU A 396 -18.63 -9.18 -11.16
N ARG A 397 -17.88 -8.10 -11.38
CA ARG A 397 -18.40 -6.72 -11.30
C ARG A 397 -19.03 -6.24 -12.61
N GLY A 398 -18.78 -6.93 -13.73
CA GLY A 398 -19.40 -6.59 -15.02
C GLY A 398 -18.84 -5.32 -15.68
N LYS A 399 -17.62 -4.87 -15.33
CA LYS A 399 -17.00 -3.68 -15.92
C LYS A 399 -16.64 -3.94 -17.39
N THR A 400 -16.87 -2.93 -18.22
CA THR A 400 -16.66 -3.01 -19.68
C THR A 400 -15.85 -1.86 -20.26
N THR A 401 -14.97 -1.24 -19.48
CA THR A 401 -14.10 -0.18 -19.99
C THR A 401 -13.18 -0.72 -21.09
N GLU A 402 -12.81 0.14 -22.04
CA GLU A 402 -11.91 -0.25 -23.14
C GLU A 402 -10.58 -0.80 -22.60
N ASN A 403 -10.03 -0.16 -21.56
CA ASN A 403 -8.77 -0.56 -20.96
C ASN A 403 -8.83 -1.98 -20.37
N LEU A 404 -9.84 -2.30 -19.55
CA LEU A 404 -9.99 -3.64 -18.97
C LEU A 404 -10.17 -4.71 -20.05
N MET A 405 -10.95 -4.42 -21.10
CA MET A 405 -11.16 -5.35 -22.21
C MET A 405 -9.87 -5.61 -23.00
N ASN A 406 -9.07 -4.56 -23.23
CA ASN A 406 -7.76 -4.70 -23.87
C ASN A 406 -6.79 -5.54 -23.01
N ILE A 407 -6.76 -5.30 -21.69
CA ILE A 407 -5.94 -6.09 -20.77
C ILE A 407 -6.38 -7.56 -20.77
N LYS A 408 -7.69 -7.82 -20.66
CA LYS A 408 -8.27 -9.17 -20.68
C LYS A 408 -7.93 -9.92 -21.96
N ALA A 409 -8.09 -9.28 -23.13
CA ALA A 409 -7.71 -9.86 -24.42
C ALA A 409 -6.21 -10.20 -24.48
N GLY A 410 -5.35 -9.35 -23.92
CA GLY A 410 -3.91 -9.58 -23.83
C GLY A 410 -3.50 -10.75 -22.93
N LEU A 411 -4.33 -11.11 -21.94
CA LEU A 411 -4.12 -12.29 -21.09
C LEU A 411 -4.41 -13.60 -21.83
N GLY A 412 -5.48 -13.64 -22.64
CA GLY A 412 -5.87 -14.84 -23.39
C GLY A 412 -4.92 -15.21 -24.54
N ASN A 413 -4.13 -14.26 -25.04
CA ASN A 413 -3.17 -14.50 -26.14
C ASN A 413 -1.81 -15.06 -25.69
N LYS A 414 -1.66 -15.49 -24.41
CA LYS A 414 -0.41 -16.01 -23.84
C LYS A 414 -0.33 -17.55 -23.80
N GLU A 415 -1.26 -18.26 -24.44
CA GLU A 415 -1.23 -19.73 -24.56
C GLU A 415 -0.28 -20.24 -25.65
#